data_AF-A0A7V9T595-F1
#
_entry.id   AF-A0A7V9T595-F1
#
_cell.length_a   1.000
_cell.length_b   1.000
_cell.length_c   1.000
_cell.angle_alpha   90.00
_cell.angle_beta   90.00
_cell.angle_gamma   90.00
#
_symmetry.space_group_name_H-M   'P 1'
#
loop_
_entity.id
_entity.type
_entity.pdbx_description
1 polymer ?
#
loop_
_entity_poly.entity_id
_entity_poly.type
_entity_poly.pdbx_seq_one_letter_code
_entity_poly.pdbx_strand_id
1 'polypeptide(L)' 'MTDVAQAGAEIRAARTAREHDDALALRLAVFVDEQGVPAALEVDEHDAAATHLVALRGARVVATCRLVTEGDA' A
#
# COMPACT_ATOMS: atom_id res chain seq x y z
N MET A 1 -13.29 21.07 21.38
CA MET A 1 -12.27 20.70 20.39
C MET A 1 -11.71 19.37 20.87
N THR A 2 -12.29 18.27 20.40
CA THR A 2 -11.94 16.92 20.88
C THR A 2 -10.52 16.63 20.45
N ASP A 3 -9.69 16.28 21.42
CA ASP A 3 -8.36 15.74 21.23
C ASP A 3 -8.48 14.49 20.34
N VAL A 4 -8.16 14.65 19.04
CA VAL A 4 -7.95 13.52 18.16
C VAL A 4 -6.55 13.04 18.50
N ALA A 5 -6.42 12.27 19.59
CA ALA A 5 -5.21 11.52 19.84
C ALA A 5 -4.94 10.70 18.57
N GLN A 6 -4.02 11.17 17.72
CA GLN A 6 -3.59 10.45 16.55
C GLN A 6 -2.85 9.23 17.08
N ALA A 7 -3.54 8.09 17.15
CA ALA A 7 -2.88 6.81 17.18
C ALA A 7 -2.00 6.76 15.92
N GLY A 8 -0.69 6.96 16.13
CA GLY A 8 0.30 6.97 15.05
C GLY A 8 0.22 5.67 14.26
N ALA A 9 0.45 5.75 12.95
CA ALA A 9 0.60 4.56 12.13
C ALA A 9 2.08 4.13 12.15
N GLU A 10 2.33 2.83 12.26
CA GLU A 10 3.66 2.26 12.04
C GLU A 10 3.88 2.12 10.53
N ILE A 11 4.95 2.72 9.99
CA ILE A 11 5.29 2.60 8.57
C ILE A 11 6.49 1.68 8.42
N ARG A 12 6.37 0.66 7.56
CA ARG A 12 7.44 -0.29 7.25
C ARG A 12 7.19 -1.03 5.94
N ALA A 13 8.20 -1.78 5.49
CA ALA A 13 8.00 -2.76 4.43
C ALA A 13 6.97 -3.82 4.83
N ALA A 14 6.15 -4.25 3.86
CA ALA A 14 5.30 -5.42 3.99
C ALA A 14 6.17 -6.67 4.19
N ARG A 15 5.82 -7.50 5.17
CA ARG A 15 6.63 -8.65 5.61
C ARG A 15 5.96 -9.99 5.39
N THR A 16 4.66 -9.98 5.13
CA THR A 16 3.85 -11.20 5.01
C THR A 16 2.99 -11.13 3.75
N ALA A 17 2.64 -12.28 3.19
CA ALA A 17 1.73 -12.35 2.04
C ALA A 17 0.43 -11.60 2.31
N ARG A 18 -0.12 -11.72 3.53
CA ARG A 18 -1.31 -11.00 3.95
C ARG A 18 -1.16 -9.47 3.85
N GLU A 19 -0.01 -8.92 4.24
CA GLU A 19 0.21 -7.47 4.15
C GLU A 19 0.34 -7.00 2.69
N HIS A 20 0.89 -7.84 1.81
CA HIS A 20 0.89 -7.58 0.36
C HIS A 20 -0.53 -7.64 -0.21
N ASP A 21 -1.33 -8.64 0.19
CA ASP A 21 -2.72 -8.77 -0.24
C ASP A 21 -3.57 -7.58 0.25
N ASP A 22 -3.41 -7.18 1.51
CA ASP A 22 -4.09 -6.02 2.10
C ASP A 22 -3.67 -4.71 1.40
N ALA A 23 -2.40 -4.56 1.03
CA ALA A 23 -1.91 -3.42 0.26
C ALA A 23 -2.52 -3.38 -1.16
N LEU A 24 -2.55 -4.52 -1.85
CA LEU A 24 -3.16 -4.62 -3.18
C LEU A 24 -4.67 -4.35 -3.13
N ALA A 25 -5.36 -4.89 -2.13
CA ALA A 25 -6.79 -4.61 -1.92
C ALA A 25 -7.05 -3.12 -1.68
N LEU A 26 -6.19 -2.44 -0.91
CA LEU A 26 -6.31 -1.01 -0.68
C LEU A 26 -6.08 -0.20 -1.97
N ARG A 27 -5.10 -0.61 -2.78
CA ARG A 27 -4.84 0.02 -4.09
C ARG A 27 -6.01 -0.17 -5.05
N LEU A 28 -6.58 -1.37 -5.14
CA LEU A 28 -7.79 -1.63 -5.94
C LEU A 28 -8.96 -0.75 -5.49
N ALA A 29 -9.23 -0.68 -4.19
CA ALA A 29 -10.31 0.16 -3.67
C ALA A 29 -10.11 1.66 -4.03
N VAL A 30 -8.88 2.16 -3.93
CA VAL A 30 -8.60 3.59 -4.17
C VAL A 30 -8.46 3.91 -5.66
N PHE A 31 -7.60 3.19 -6.39
CA PHE A 31 -7.31 3.50 -7.78
C PHE A 31 -8.42 3.02 -8.72
N VAL A 32 -8.97 1.81 -8.50
CA VAL A 32 -10.02 1.27 -9.37
C VAL A 32 -11.39 1.79 -8.94
N ASP A 33 -11.82 1.49 -7.72
CA ASP A 33 -13.21 1.75 -7.32
C ASP A 33 -13.48 3.24 -7.09
N GLU A 34 -12.57 3.97 -6.43
CA GLU A 34 -12.77 5.40 -6.14
C GLU A 34 -12.32 6.32 -7.28
N GLN A 35 -11.20 6.02 -7.95
CA GLN A 35 -10.61 6.91 -8.97
C GLN A 35 -10.90 6.48 -10.42
N GLY A 36 -11.44 5.28 -10.64
CA GLY A 36 -11.84 4.81 -11.96
C GLY A 36 -10.68 4.39 -12.87
N VAL A 37 -9.51 4.07 -12.32
CA VAL A 37 -8.40 3.47 -13.08
C VAL A 37 -8.84 2.07 -13.54
N PRO A 38 -8.66 1.70 -14.82
CA PRO A 38 -8.95 0.35 -15.29
C PRO A 38 -8.23 -0.72 -14.46
N ALA A 39 -8.96 -1.72 -13.95
CA ALA A 39 -8.40 -2.77 -13.08
C ALA A 39 -7.20 -3.52 -13.69
N ALA A 40 -7.17 -3.65 -15.02
CA ALA A 40 -6.07 -4.29 -15.74
C ALA A 40 -4.75 -3.50 -15.70
N LEU A 41 -4.78 -2.22 -15.29
CA LEU A 41 -3.59 -1.38 -15.14
C LEU A 41 -3.08 -1.32 -13.70
N GLU A 42 -3.81 -1.87 -12.73
CA GLU A 42 -3.42 -1.75 -11.33
C GLU A 42 -2.13 -2.52 -11.02
N VAL A 43 -1.96 -3.70 -11.62
CA VAL A 43 -0.76 -4.53 -11.44
C VAL A 43 0.04 -4.53 -12.73
N ASP A 44 1.31 -4.11 -12.64
CA ASP A 44 2.24 -4.02 -13.76
C ASP A 44 3.49 -4.89 -13.57
N GLU A 45 4.42 -4.83 -14.53
CA GLU A 45 5.66 -5.61 -14.49
C GLU A 45 6.59 -5.28 -13.31
N HIS A 46 6.44 -4.11 -12.69
CA HIS A 46 7.29 -3.66 -11.59
C HIS A 46 6.78 -4.12 -10.22
N ASP A 47 5.52 -4.55 -10.11
CA ASP A 47 4.91 -4.93 -8.83
C ASP A 47 5.67 -6.03 -8.10
N ALA A 48 6.17 -7.02 -8.84
CA ALA A 48 6.91 -8.15 -8.26
C ALA A 48 8.30 -7.73 -7.71
N ALA A 49 8.91 -6.69 -8.28
CA ALA A 49 10.25 -6.23 -7.90
C ALA A 49 10.22 -5.03 -6.93
N ALA A 50 9.09 -4.35 -6.80
CA ALA A 50 8.96 -3.17 -5.96
C ALA A 50 9.06 -3.49 -4.46
N THR A 51 9.62 -2.56 -3.69
CA THR A 51 9.51 -2.58 -2.22
C THR A 51 8.16 -1.99 -1.83
N HIS A 52 7.24 -2.84 -1.36
CA HIS A 52 5.92 -2.42 -0.87
C HIS A 52 6.02 -1.95 0.57
N LEU A 53 5.58 -0.72 0.83
CA LEU A 53 5.47 -0.13 2.15
C LEU A 53 4.00 -0.12 2.59
N VAL A 54 3.77 -0.39 3.87
CA VAL A 54 2.47 -0.35 4.51
C VAL A 54 2.52 0.57 5.72
N ALA A 55 1.46 1.34 5.93
CA ALA A 55 1.19 2.02 7.18
C ALA A 55 0.15 1.21 7.96
N LEU A 56 0.49 0.78 9.18
CA LEU A 56 -0.37 -0.03 10.02
C LEU A 56 -0.93 0.77 11.19
N ARG A 57 -2.21 0.57 11.49
CA ARG A 57 -2.81 0.87 12.80
C ARG A 57 -3.20 -0.45 13.46
N GLY A 58 -2.37 -0.92 14.39
CA GLY A 58 -2.46 -2.28 14.91
C GLY A 58 -2.12 -3.29 13.82
N ALA A 59 -3.00 -4.26 13.57
CA ALA A 59 -2.82 -5.27 12.52
C ALA A 59 -3.41 -4.86 11.15
N ARG A 60 -4.01 -3.67 11.05
CA ARG A 60 -4.70 -3.22 9.83
C ARG A 60 -3.80 -2.31 9.01
N VAL A 61 -3.61 -2.65 7.73
CA VAL A 61 -3.05 -1.75 6.72
C VAL A 61 -4.05 -0.63 6.44
N VAL A 62 -3.62 0.62 6.60
CA VAL A 62 -4.46 1.82 6.39
C VAL A 62 -3.93 2.74 5.29
N ALA A 63 -2.70 2.53 4.84
CA ALA A 63 -2.12 3.16 3.66
C ALA A 63 -1.04 2.25 3.08
N THR A 64 -0.74 2.42 1.79
CA THR A 64 0.37 1.73 1.14
C THR A 64 0.98 2.60 0.06
N CYS A 65 2.24 2.34 -0.26
CA CYS A 65 2.90 2.78 -1.48
C CYS A 65 3.92 1.72 -1.88
N ARG A 66 4.50 1.86 -3.08
CA ARG A 66 5.60 1.00 -3.54
C ARG A 66 6.75 1.86 -4.02
N LEU A 67 7.97 1.38 -3.80
CA LEU A 67 9.20 1.96 -4.33
C LEU A 67 9.74 1.03 -5.40
N VAL A 68 9.84 1.54 -6.63
CA VAL A 68 10.53 0.86 -7.73
C VAL A 68 11.91 1.51 -7.83
N THR A 69 12.97 0.72 -7.69
CA THR A 69 14.33 1.20 -7.90
C THR A 69 14.64 1.07 -9.39
N GLU A 70 14.91 2.18 -10.06
CA GLU A 70 15.35 2.19 -11.46
C GLU A 70 16.89 2.22 -11.53
N GLY A 71 17.49 1.17 -12.08
CA GLY A 71 18.92 1.05 -12.37
C GLY A 71 19.78 0.46 -11.24
N ASP A 72 20.86 -0.23 -11.62
CA ASP A 72 21.97 -0.57 -10.74
C ASP A 72 22.86 0.68 -10.58
N ALA A 73 23.34 0.93 -9.35
CA ALA A 73 24.34 1.96 -9.06
C ALA A 73 25.67 1.70 -9.79
#